data_AF-A0A078RHK1-F1
#
_entry.id   AF-A0A078RHK1-F1
#
_cell.length_a   1.000
_cell.length_b   1.000
_cell.length_c   1.000
_cell.angle_alpha   90.00
_cell.angle_beta   90.00
_cell.angle_gamma   90.00
#
_symmetry.space_group_name_H-M   'P 1'
#
loop_
_entity.id
_entity.type
_entity.pdbx_description
1 polymer ?
#
loop_
_entity_poly.entity_id
_entity_poly.type
_entity_poly.pdbx_seq_one_letter_code
_entity_poly.pdbx_strand_id
1 'polypeptide(L)'
;MGKRTLMVYDRGTCLLVEGLSLEIVDDSARKKPEEIKKEIREKYQEYRTEKGHEPHFLECIIRWNDTLETLETRIALDMDSDTKMDDEIFFYCDTLDSLLSLADKSGEDFVIAGCFGFGVYED
;
A
#
# COMPACT_ATOMS: atom_id res chain seq x y z
N MET A 1 -27.69 4.20 -29.99
CA MET A 1 -26.65 3.29 -30.53
C MET A 1 -25.58 3.15 -29.46
N GLY A 2 -25.65 2.08 -28.66
CA GLY A 2 -24.75 1.86 -27.52
C GLY A 2 -23.33 1.58 -28.00
N LYS A 3 -22.36 2.35 -27.47
CA LYS A 3 -20.94 2.09 -27.67
C LYS A 3 -20.60 0.81 -26.92
N ARG A 4 -20.03 -0.16 -27.62
CA ARG A 4 -19.66 -1.47 -27.11
C ARG A 4 -18.23 -1.35 -26.62
N THR A 5 -18.03 -1.26 -25.32
CA THR A 5 -16.70 -1.28 -24.70
C THR A 5 -16.17 -2.71 -24.75
N LEU A 6 -15.04 -2.93 -25.41
CA LEU A 6 -14.38 -4.22 -25.47
C LEU A 6 -13.27 -4.24 -24.42
N MET A 7 -13.47 -5.00 -23.33
CA MET A 7 -12.40 -5.34 -22.40
C MET A 7 -11.71 -6.60 -22.92
N VAL A 8 -10.41 -6.53 -23.19
CA VAL A 8 -9.60 -7.71 -23.55
C VAL A 8 -8.59 -7.93 -22.44
N TYR A 9 -8.66 -9.10 -21.82
CA TYR A 9 -7.69 -9.58 -20.83
C TYR A 9 -6.72 -10.55 -21.53
N ASP A 10 -5.47 -10.13 -21.73
CA ASP A 10 -4.37 -11.07 -22.01
C ASP A 10 -3.25 -10.83 -21.00
N ARG A 11 -2.96 -11.87 -20.20
CA ARG A 11 -1.73 -12.03 -19.40
C ARG A 11 -1.21 -10.80 -18.64
N GLY A 12 -2.11 -10.03 -18.03
CA GLY A 12 -1.76 -8.97 -17.07
C GLY A 12 -1.89 -7.54 -17.58
N THR A 13 -2.27 -7.32 -18.84
CA THR A 13 -2.51 -5.96 -19.37
C THR A 13 -4.00 -5.75 -19.65
N CYS A 14 -4.59 -4.73 -19.01
CA CYS A 14 -5.95 -4.27 -19.32
C CYS A 14 -5.87 -3.12 -20.32
N LEU A 15 -6.44 -3.29 -21.52
CA LEU A 15 -6.50 -2.23 -22.54
C LEU A 15 -7.89 -1.59 -22.55
N LEU A 16 -7.98 -0.34 -22.10
CA LEU A 16 -9.18 0.51 -22.20
C LEU A 16 -9.03 1.41 -23.43
N VAL A 17 -9.95 1.28 -24.39
CA VAL A 17 -9.92 2.08 -25.63
C VAL A 17 -11.09 3.05 -25.63
N GLU A 18 -10.86 4.25 -25.08
CA GLU A 18 -11.69 5.43 -25.37
C GLU A 18 -10.81 6.51 -26.02
N GLY A 19 -11.28 7.06 -27.14
CA GLY A 19 -10.76 8.24 -27.86
C GLY A 19 -9.31 8.68 -27.63
N LEU A 20 -8.42 8.35 -28.58
CA LEU A 20 -7.19 9.10 -28.91
C LEU A 20 -6.13 9.36 -27.82
N SER A 21 -6.15 8.65 -26.71
CA SER A 21 -4.99 8.57 -25.80
C SER A 21 -4.90 7.15 -25.26
N LEU A 22 -4.13 6.30 -25.95
CA LEU A 22 -3.76 4.99 -25.43
C LEU A 22 -2.70 5.21 -24.34
N GLU A 23 -3.14 5.48 -23.11
CA GLU A 23 -2.27 5.39 -21.95
C GLU A 23 -2.14 3.91 -21.60
N ILE A 24 -1.05 3.30 -22.07
CA ILE A 24 -0.64 1.99 -21.60
C ILE A 24 -0.21 2.22 -20.14
N VAL A 25 -1.11 1.92 -19.19
CA VAL A 25 -0.73 1.81 -17.78
C VAL A 25 0.11 0.55 -17.67
N ASP A 26 1.43 0.72 -17.80
CA ASP A 26 2.41 -0.34 -17.64
C ASP A 26 2.43 -0.76 -16.16
N ASP A 27 1.61 -1.76 -15.80
CA ASP A 27 1.61 -2.38 -14.47
C ASP A 27 2.90 -3.18 -14.22
N SER A 28 3.75 -3.37 -15.25
CA SER A 28 5.03 -4.07 -15.15
C SER A 28 6.10 -3.29 -14.38
N ALA A 29 5.93 -1.98 -14.18
CA ALA A 29 6.79 -1.16 -13.31
C ALA A 29 6.45 -1.31 -11.82
N ARG A 30 5.41 -2.05 -11.47
CA ARG A 30 5.00 -2.25 -10.08
C ARG A 30 6.00 -3.12 -9.32
N LYS A 31 6.47 -2.63 -8.17
CA LYS A 31 7.27 -3.44 -7.23
C LYS A 31 6.48 -4.69 -6.85
N LYS A 32 7.16 -5.84 -6.88
CA LYS A 32 6.56 -7.11 -6.45
C LYS A 32 6.19 -7.04 -4.96
N PRO A 33 5.14 -7.72 -4.52
CA PRO A 33 4.78 -7.79 -3.10
C PRO A 33 5.97 -8.27 -2.25
N GLU A 34 6.74 -9.21 -2.77
CA GLU A 34 8.00 -9.72 -2.19
C GLU A 34 9.01 -8.60 -1.89
N GLU A 35 9.17 -7.65 -2.81
CA GLU A 35 10.11 -6.53 -2.67
C GLU A 35 9.58 -5.49 -1.67
N ILE A 36 8.28 -5.21 -1.71
CA ILE A 36 7.64 -4.32 -0.73
C ILE A 36 7.79 -4.88 0.68
N LYS A 37 7.49 -6.16 0.88
CA LYS A 37 7.68 -6.83 2.17
C LYS A 37 9.13 -6.77 2.65
N LYS A 38 10.07 -6.97 1.73
CA LYS A 38 11.50 -6.89 2.05
C LYS A 38 11.86 -5.47 2.49
N GLU A 39 11.44 -4.45 1.75
CA GLU A 39 11.68 -3.03 2.05
C GLU A 39 11.10 -2.63 3.41
N ILE A 40 9.85 -3.05 3.70
CA ILE A 40 9.19 -2.85 4.99
C ILE A 40 10.01 -3.52 6.10
N ARG A 41 10.44 -4.77 5.94
CA ARG A 41 11.27 -5.48 6.94
C ARG A 41 12.61 -4.80 7.18
N GLU A 42 13.30 -4.38 6.11
CA GLU A 42 14.59 -3.70 6.20
C GLU A 42 14.45 -2.38 6.95
N LYS A 43 13.47 -1.54 6.59
CA LYS A 43 13.17 -0.29 7.29
C LYS A 43 12.75 -0.50 8.74
N TYR A 44 11.98 -1.55 9.02
CA TYR A 44 11.56 -1.88 10.39
C TYR A 44 12.76 -2.26 11.26
N GLN A 45 13.67 -3.08 10.71
CA GLN A 45 14.89 -3.48 11.40
C GLN A 45 15.84 -2.30 11.63
N GLU A 46 16.01 -1.43 10.63
CA GLU A 46 16.78 -0.20 10.75
C GLU A 46 16.22 0.69 11.86
N TYR A 47 14.90 0.94 11.84
CA TYR A 47 14.21 1.71 12.85
C TYR A 47 14.41 1.15 14.26
N ARG A 48 14.16 -0.16 14.45
CA ARG A 48 14.35 -0.82 15.75
C ARG A 48 15.80 -0.79 16.22
N THR A 49 16.75 -0.89 15.31
CA THR A 49 18.18 -0.83 15.64
C THR A 49 18.59 0.58 16.07
N GLU A 50 18.03 1.62 15.45
CA GLU A 50 18.34 3.01 15.76
C GLU A 50 17.61 3.51 17.01
N LYS A 51 16.30 3.26 17.11
CA LYS A 51 15.45 3.80 18.18
C LYS A 51 15.34 2.89 19.41
N GLY A 52 15.50 1.58 19.24
CA GLY A 52 15.41 0.60 20.33
C GLY A 52 13.99 0.24 20.79
N HIS A 53 12.95 0.83 20.20
CA HIS A 53 11.54 0.52 20.46
C HIS A 53 10.77 0.24 19.16
N GLU A 54 9.53 -0.22 19.29
CA GLU A 54 8.66 -0.49 18.14
C GLU A 54 8.06 0.82 17.62
N PRO A 55 7.89 0.98 16.29
CA PRO A 55 7.27 2.16 15.71
C PRO A 55 5.76 2.15 15.95
N HIS A 56 5.15 3.33 16.10
CA HIS A 56 3.70 3.43 16.27
C HIS A 56 2.93 3.29 14.96
N PHE A 57 3.51 3.74 13.85
CA PHE A 57 2.88 3.65 12.53
C PHE A 57 3.90 3.46 11.39
N LEU A 58 3.40 2.94 10.26
CA LEU A 58 4.09 2.92 8.98
C LEU A 58 3.46 3.95 8.05
N GLU A 59 4.28 4.83 7.48
CA GLU A 59 3.88 5.67 6.35
C GLU A 59 4.15 4.93 5.05
N CYS A 60 3.09 4.73 4.25
CA CYS A 60 3.12 3.89 3.07
C CYS A 60 2.21 4.41 1.97
N ILE A 61 2.34 3.83 0.78
CA ILE A 61 1.42 4.05 -0.34
C ILE A 61 0.62 2.78 -0.48
N ILE A 62 -0.70 2.87 -0.37
CA ILE A 62 -1.60 1.78 -0.76
C ILE A 62 -2.08 1.98 -2.19
N ARG A 63 -2.47 0.89 -2.84
CA ARG A 63 -3.14 0.91 -4.14
C ARG A 63 -4.43 0.12 -4.04
N TRP A 64 -5.51 0.71 -4.50
CA TRP A 64 -6.81 0.06 -4.57
C TRP A 64 -6.80 -1.02 -5.66
N ASN A 65 -7.38 -2.18 -5.36
CA ASN A 65 -7.47 -3.30 -6.29
C ASN A 65 -8.45 -3.00 -7.43
N ASP A 66 -9.51 -2.22 -7.15
CA ASP A 66 -10.57 -1.91 -8.12
C ASP A 66 -10.21 -0.71 -9.02
N THR A 67 -9.93 0.44 -8.42
CA THR A 67 -9.69 1.69 -9.19
C THR A 67 -8.26 1.83 -9.67
N LEU A 68 -7.34 1.00 -9.14
CA LEU A 68 -5.90 1.10 -9.36
C LEU A 68 -5.29 2.44 -8.90
N GLU A 69 -6.05 3.27 -8.20
CA GLU A 69 -5.55 4.52 -7.63
C GLU A 69 -4.62 4.24 -6.46
N THR A 70 -3.64 5.12 -6.28
CA THR A 70 -2.70 5.08 -5.16
C THR A 70 -3.04 6.14 -4.14
N LEU A 71 -2.97 5.80 -2.86
CA LEU A 71 -3.20 6.72 -1.76
C LEU A 71 -2.02 6.65 -0.80
N GLU A 72 -1.42 7.80 -0.52
CA GLU A 72 -0.41 7.95 0.53
C GLU A 72 -1.13 7.99 1.88
N THR A 73 -0.74 7.10 2.80
CA THR A 73 -1.45 6.94 4.05
C THR A 73 -0.59 6.32 5.15
N ARG A 74 -1.14 6.26 6.37
CA ARG A 74 -0.48 5.71 7.55
C ARG A 74 -1.24 4.51 8.07
N ILE A 75 -0.49 3.45 8.36
CA ILE A 75 -1.00 2.21 8.95
C ILE A 75 -0.46 2.13 10.37
N ALA A 76 -1.33 2.13 11.37
CA ALA A 76 -0.93 1.99 12.76
C ALA A 76 -0.39 0.58 13.02
N LEU A 77 0.65 0.48 13.84
CA LEU A 77 1.32 -0.75 14.27
C LEU A 77 1.24 -0.98 15.77
N ASP A 78 1.12 0.10 16.53
CA ASP A 78 0.98 0.07 17.97
C ASP A 78 -0.13 1.05 18.36
N MET A 79 -1.10 0.55 19.11
CA MET A 79 -2.28 1.31 19.52
C MET A 79 -2.15 1.70 20.99
N ASP A 80 -1.70 2.93 21.23
CA ASP A 80 -2.17 3.67 22.41
C ASP A 80 -3.47 4.36 22.01
N SER A 81 -4.58 3.80 22.50
CA SER A 81 -5.98 4.18 22.21
C SER A 81 -6.38 5.62 22.56
N ASP A 82 -5.42 6.44 22.99
CA ASP A 82 -5.61 7.83 23.45
C ASP A 82 -4.93 8.86 22.51
N THR A 83 -4.38 8.42 21.38
CA THR A 83 -3.67 9.30 20.46
C THR A 83 -4.64 9.98 19.49
N LYS A 84 -4.69 11.32 19.53
CA LYS A 84 -5.50 12.18 18.63
C LYS A 84 -5.14 12.04 17.14
N MET A 85 -4.19 11.17 16.81
CA MET A 85 -3.68 10.93 15.47
C MET A 85 -4.50 9.86 14.72
N ASP A 86 -5.54 9.31 15.35
CA ASP A 86 -6.49 8.36 14.72
C ASP A 86 -7.12 8.90 13.43
N ASP A 87 -7.32 10.22 13.31
CA ASP A 87 -7.88 10.84 12.10
C ASP A 87 -6.97 10.70 10.86
N GLU A 88 -5.67 10.47 11.05
CA GLU A 88 -4.68 10.29 9.98
C GLU A 88 -4.36 8.82 9.69
N ILE A 89 -4.82 7.90 10.54
CA ILE A 89 -4.62 6.45 10.36
C ILE A 89 -5.71 5.89 9.46
N PHE A 90 -5.28 5.20 8.40
CA PHE A 90 -6.19 4.57 7.45
C PHE A 90 -6.50 3.12 7.81
N PHE A 91 -5.53 2.42 8.38
CA PHE A 91 -5.68 1.02 8.74
C PHE A 91 -4.89 0.71 10.01
N TYR A 92 -5.39 -0.25 10.78
CA TYR A 92 -4.77 -0.68 12.04
C TYR A 92 -4.22 -2.09 11.88
N CYS A 93 -2.96 -2.28 12.23
CA CYS A 93 -2.28 -3.56 12.29
C CYS A 93 -1.71 -3.76 13.69
N ASP A 94 -1.98 -4.92 14.29
CA ASP A 94 -1.41 -5.24 15.61
C ASP A 94 0.01 -5.83 15.52
N THR A 95 0.46 -6.22 14.32
CA THR A 95 1.78 -6.83 14.12
C THR A 95 2.39 -6.48 12.78
N LEU A 96 3.73 -6.56 12.71
CA LEU A 96 4.47 -6.46 11.45
C LEU A 96 4.02 -7.51 10.43
N ASP A 97 3.62 -8.71 10.85
CA ASP A 97 3.17 -9.76 9.91
C ASP A 97 1.85 -9.38 9.23
N SER A 98 0.92 -8.78 9.99
CA SER A 98 -0.31 -8.19 9.44
C SER A 98 0.03 -7.13 8.40
N LEU A 99 0.97 -6.24 8.71
CA LEU A 99 1.43 -5.19 7.79
C LEU A 99 2.03 -5.76 6.50
N LEU A 100 2.84 -6.81 6.60
CA LEU A 100 3.44 -7.47 5.44
C LEU A 100 2.40 -8.19 4.58
N SER A 101 1.33 -8.69 5.22
CA SER A 101 0.22 -9.35 4.52
C SER A 101 -0.60 -8.36 3.68
N LEU A 102 -0.58 -7.07 4.02
CA LEU A 102 -1.19 -6.01 3.20
C LEU A 102 -0.42 -5.74 1.91
N ALA A 103 0.85 -6.14 1.81
CA ALA A 103 1.57 -6.04 0.54
C ALA A 103 1.12 -7.11 -0.47
N ASP A 104 0.64 -8.26 0.00
CA ASP A 104 -0.04 -9.21 -0.86
C ASP A 104 -1.46 -8.75 -1.16
N LYS A 105 -2.00 -9.21 -2.29
CA LYS A 105 -3.46 -9.27 -2.48
C LYS A 105 -4.04 -10.30 -1.50
N SER A 106 -4.08 -9.92 -0.24
CA SER A 106 -4.88 -10.53 0.80
C SER A 106 -6.32 -10.04 0.65
N GLY A 107 -7.25 -10.51 1.48
CA GLY A 107 -8.70 -10.27 1.32
C GLY A 107 -9.15 -8.80 1.41
N GLU A 108 -8.22 -7.86 1.49
CA GLU A 108 -8.47 -6.42 1.52
C GLU A 108 -8.64 -5.84 0.10
N ASP A 109 -9.40 -4.76 0.00
CA ASP A 109 -9.66 -4.04 -1.26
C ASP A 109 -8.46 -3.21 -1.71
N PHE A 110 -7.38 -3.17 -0.93
CA PHE A 110 -6.16 -2.45 -1.22
C PHE A 110 -4.92 -3.29 -0.92
N VAL A 111 -3.78 -2.82 -1.41
CA VAL A 111 -2.48 -3.46 -1.23
C VAL A 111 -1.38 -2.42 -1.10
N ILE A 112 -0.40 -2.66 -0.23
CA ILE A 112 0.75 -1.76 -0.09
C ILE A 112 1.59 -1.81 -1.38
N ALA A 113 1.75 -0.65 -1.99
CA ALA A 113 2.51 -0.41 -3.20
C ALA A 113 3.86 0.26 -2.95
N GLY A 114 4.07 0.85 -1.77
CA GLY A 114 5.32 1.50 -1.41
C GLY A 114 5.43 1.75 0.09
N CYS A 115 6.66 1.85 0.60
CA CYS A 115 6.95 2.12 2.00
C CYS A 115 7.87 3.35 2.11
N PHE A 116 7.43 4.40 2.81
CA PHE A 116 8.25 5.59 3.06
C PHE A 116 9.15 5.38 4.27
N GLY A 117 8.56 4.92 5.37
CA GLY A 117 9.29 4.73 6.63
C GLY A 117 8.37 4.51 7.82
N PHE A 118 9.01 4.26 8.95
CA PHE A 118 8.33 4.08 10.23
C PHE A 118 8.48 5.34 11.09
N GLY A 119 7.44 5.64 11.85
CA GLY A 119 7.37 6.81 12.72
C GLY A 119 6.78 6.48 14.08
N VAL A 120 6.88 7.46 14.97
CA VAL A 120 6.13 7.52 16.24
C VAL A 120 5.32 8.79 16.27
N TYR A 121 4.26 8.78 17.06
CA TYR A 121 3.53 10.00 17.38
C TYR A 121 4.46 10.92 18.18
N GLU A 122 4.73 12.10 17.65
CA GLU A 122 5.36 13.17 18.42
C GLU A 122 4.27 13.82 19.29
N ASP A 123 4.55 13.98 20.59
CA ASP A 123 3.68 14.66 21.57
C ASP A 123 3.74 16.19 21.43
#